data_AF-A0A2V6H3T3-F1
#
_entry.id   AF-A0A2V6H3T3-F1
#
_cell.length_a   1.000
_cell.length_b   1.000
_cell.length_c   1.000
_cell.angle_alpha   90.00
_cell.angle_beta   90.00
_cell.angle_gamma   90.00
#
_symmetry.space_group_name_H-M   'P 1'
#
loop_
_entity.id
_entity.type
_entity.pdbx_description
1 polymer ?
#
loop_
_entity_poly.entity_id
_entity_poly.type
_entity_poly.pdbx_seq_one_letter_code
_entity_poly.pdbx_strand_id
1 'polypeptide(L)'
;MVDLVRCPVVWARTRHLDFAPAVSIPLAIIFYGLFIFLFGRTAPAVWAGFAGGYVCYDSIHYAIHHFPMKSGIWNRLKQHHLRHHYLDDHAGYGVSSPFWDYVFRTNRR
;
A
#
# COMPACT_ATOMS: atom_id res chain seq x y z
N MET A 1 26.29 -0.42 -3.48
CA MET A 1 25.51 0.04 -2.31
C MET A 1 24.85 1.34 -2.72
N VAL A 2 23.67 1.26 -3.35
CA VAL A 2 23.07 2.44 -4.00
C VAL A 2 22.39 3.29 -2.92
N ASP A 3 22.87 4.53 -2.78
CA ASP A 3 22.31 5.57 -1.93
C ASP A 3 20.94 6.06 -2.44
N LEU A 4 19.93 5.19 -2.37
CA LEU A 4 18.54 5.52 -2.71
C LEU A 4 17.82 6.33 -1.59
N VAL A 5 18.54 6.81 -0.58
CA VAL A 5 17.98 7.49 0.60
C VAL A 5 17.84 9.01 0.40
N ARG A 6 18.37 9.58 -0.69
CA ARG A 6 18.36 11.04 -0.92
C ARG A 6 17.82 11.41 -2.30
N CYS A 7 16.50 11.41 -2.49
CA CYS A 7 15.91 11.99 -3.70
C CYS A 7 14.76 12.98 -3.35
N PRO A 8 14.97 14.31 -3.42
CA PRO A 8 14.01 15.35 -3.02
C PRO A 8 12.69 15.36 -3.80
N VAL A 9 12.63 14.74 -4.98
CA VAL A 9 11.47 14.78 -5.88
C VAL A 9 10.31 13.89 -5.40
N VAL A 10 10.60 12.77 -4.73
CA VAL A 10 9.57 11.85 -4.18
C VAL A 10 8.98 12.40 -2.88
N TRP A 11 9.78 13.08 -2.05
CA TRP A 11 9.37 13.70 -0.79
C TRP A 11 8.32 14.81 -0.93
N ALA A 12 8.18 15.40 -2.13
CA ALA A 12 7.15 16.40 -2.41
C ALA A 12 5.79 15.77 -2.77
N ARG A 13 5.76 14.51 -3.26
CA ARG A 13 4.56 13.85 -3.77
C ARG A 13 3.84 12.99 -2.72
N THR A 14 4.55 12.38 -1.78
CA THR A 14 3.92 11.56 -0.71
C THR A 14 3.23 12.40 0.37
N ARG A 15 3.76 13.60 0.70
CA ARG A 15 3.21 14.47 1.76
C ARG A 15 1.73 14.87 1.60
N HIS A 16 1.15 14.75 0.41
CA HIS A 16 -0.23 15.15 0.14
C HIS A 16 -1.16 13.99 -0.24
N LEU A 17 -0.64 12.78 -0.47
CA LEU A 17 -1.43 11.67 -1.01
C LEU A 17 -1.84 10.64 0.05
N ASP A 18 -1.02 10.47 1.08
CA ASP A 18 -1.21 9.43 2.11
C ASP A 18 -2.53 9.62 2.88
N PHE A 19 -3.01 10.86 3.00
CA PHE A 19 -4.26 11.19 3.69
C PHE A 19 -4.99 12.34 3.01
N ALA A 20 -5.39 12.20 1.74
CA ALA A 20 -6.38 13.11 1.17
C ALA A 20 -7.77 12.70 1.67
N PRO A 21 -8.33 13.34 2.73
CA PRO A 21 -9.61 12.89 3.30
C PRO A 21 -10.73 13.04 2.28
N ALA A 22 -10.56 13.96 1.33
CA ALA A 22 -11.44 14.20 0.20
C ALA A 22 -11.63 12.97 -0.71
N VAL A 23 -10.64 12.08 -0.83
CA VAL A 23 -10.76 10.85 -1.64
C VAL A 23 -11.17 9.67 -0.77
N SER A 24 -10.56 9.53 0.41
CA SER A 24 -10.78 8.38 1.28
C SER A 24 -12.18 8.36 1.92
N ILE A 25 -12.78 9.51 2.23
CA ILE A 25 -14.11 9.58 2.88
C ILE A 25 -15.23 9.12 1.90
N PRO A 26 -15.36 9.67 0.68
CA PRO A 26 -16.36 9.17 -0.27
C PRO A 26 -16.19 7.68 -0.57
N LEU A 27 -14.95 7.23 -0.73
CA LEU A 27 -14.64 5.82 -1.00
C LEU A 27 -15.05 4.93 0.18
N ALA A 28 -14.80 5.37 1.43
CA ALA A 28 -15.23 4.67 2.62
C ALA A 28 -16.75 4.56 2.73
N ILE A 29 -17.50 5.62 2.40
CA ILE A 29 -18.97 5.59 2.37
C ILE A 29 -19.47 4.57 1.35
N ILE A 30 -18.90 4.56 0.14
CA ILE A 30 -19.27 3.63 -0.93
C ILE A 30 -19.02 2.18 -0.51
N PHE A 31 -17.82 1.87 0.00
CA PHE A 31 -17.49 0.51 0.43
C PHE A 31 -18.29 0.06 1.65
N TYR A 32 -18.54 0.95 2.61
CA TYR A 32 -19.37 0.60 3.76
C TYR A 32 -20.81 0.32 3.35
N GLY A 33 -21.38 1.13 2.45
CA GLY A 33 -22.69 0.86 1.84
C GLY A 33 -22.73 -0.49 1.10
N LEU A 34 -21.69 -0.79 0.32
CA LEU A 34 -21.54 -2.10 -0.34
C LEU A 34 -21.47 -3.26 0.67
N PHE A 35 -20.75 -3.10 1.77
CA PHE A 35 -20.69 -4.15 2.79
C PHE A 35 -22.00 -4.33 3.55
N ILE A 36 -22.74 -3.26 3.82
CA ILE A 36 -24.11 -3.38 4.35
C ILE A 36 -24.98 -4.17 3.37
N PHE A 37 -24.90 -3.87 2.07
CA PHE A 37 -25.66 -4.57 1.04
C PHE A 37 -25.30 -6.07 0.95
N LEU A 38 -24.02 -6.42 1.01
CA LEU A 38 -23.56 -7.81 0.86
C LEU A 38 -23.64 -8.64 2.14
N PHE A 39 -23.37 -8.04 3.30
CA PHE A 39 -23.15 -8.76 4.58
C PHE A 39 -24.19 -8.41 5.66
N GLY A 40 -25.09 -7.46 5.41
CA GLY A 40 -26.17 -7.07 6.31
C GLY A 40 -25.69 -6.77 7.72
N ARG A 41 -26.17 -7.55 8.70
CA ARG A 41 -25.84 -7.36 10.13
C ARG A 41 -24.38 -7.62 10.47
N THR A 42 -23.66 -8.40 9.66
CA THR A 42 -22.22 -8.69 9.86
C THR A 42 -21.30 -7.66 9.20
N ALA A 43 -21.86 -6.71 8.45
CA ALA A 43 -21.11 -5.67 7.76
C ALA A 43 -20.14 -4.88 8.66
N PRO A 44 -20.49 -4.50 9.91
CA PRO A 44 -19.55 -3.79 10.78
C PRO A 44 -18.27 -4.58 11.11
N ALA A 45 -18.39 -5.91 11.30
CA ALA A 45 -17.24 -6.76 11.59
C ALA A 45 -16.33 -6.92 10.36
N VAL A 46 -16.92 -7.14 9.19
CA VAL A 46 -16.20 -7.22 7.92
C VAL A 46 -15.53 -5.88 7.59
N TRP A 47 -16.25 -4.77 7.80
CA TRP A 47 -15.73 -3.42 7.64
C TRP A 47 -14.54 -3.14 8.58
N ALA A 48 -14.62 -3.54 9.85
CA ALA A 48 -13.52 -3.37 10.79
C ALA A 48 -12.26 -4.12 10.31
N GLY A 49 -12.40 -5.34 9.79
CA GLY A 49 -11.29 -6.09 9.20
C GLY A 49 -10.72 -5.42 7.95
N PHE A 50 -11.58 -4.96 7.04
CA PHE A 50 -11.17 -4.27 5.82
C PHE A 50 -10.47 -2.94 6.10
N ALA A 51 -11.07 -2.08 6.92
CA ALA A 51 -10.51 -0.78 7.29
C ALA A 51 -9.22 -0.94 8.11
N GLY A 52 -9.18 -1.91 9.03
CA GLY A 52 -7.95 -2.27 9.75
C GLY A 52 -6.85 -2.73 8.81
N GLY A 53 -7.18 -3.58 7.84
CA GLY A 53 -6.25 -4.01 6.79
C GLY A 53 -5.72 -2.85 5.94
N TYR A 54 -6.58 -1.88 5.60
CA TYR A 54 -6.17 -0.66 4.89
C TYR A 54 -5.17 0.17 5.72
N VAL A 55 -5.45 0.40 7.01
CA VAL A 55 -4.52 1.13 7.90
C VAL A 55 -3.19 0.41 8.04
N CYS A 56 -3.20 -0.92 8.16
CA CYS A 56 -1.97 -1.72 8.17
C CYS A 56 -1.19 -1.59 6.85
N TYR A 57 -1.88 -1.67 5.71
CA TYR A 57 -1.27 -1.49 4.39
C TYR A 57 -0.59 -0.12 4.27
N ASP A 58 -1.28 0.95 4.65
CA ASP A 58 -0.76 2.32 4.58
C ASP A 58 0.41 2.54 5.55
N SER A 59 0.31 1.99 6.76
CA SER A 59 1.42 2.01 7.73
C SER A 59 2.66 1.30 7.20
N ILE A 60 2.51 0.16 6.52
CA ILE A 60 3.62 -0.58 5.90
C ILE A 60 4.23 0.23 4.75
N HIS A 61 3.40 0.81 3.89
CA HIS A 61 3.83 1.67 2.79
C HIS A 61 4.66 2.85 3.32
N TYR A 62 4.11 3.58 4.31
CA TYR A 62 4.81 4.64 5.00
C TYR A 62 6.15 4.14 5.58
N ALA A 63 6.13 3.00 6.28
CA ALA A 63 7.32 2.45 6.91
C ALA A 63 8.42 2.09 5.90
N ILE A 64 8.06 1.50 4.76
CA ILE A 64 9.00 1.13 3.68
C ILE A 64 9.76 2.35 3.16
N HIS A 65 9.05 3.48 2.99
CA HIS A 65 9.66 4.72 2.53
C HIS A 65 10.52 5.39 3.60
N HIS A 66 10.06 5.43 4.85
CA HIS A 66 10.64 6.31 5.87
C HIS A 66 11.66 5.62 6.79
N PHE A 67 11.57 4.30 6.98
CA PHE A 67 12.45 3.60 7.91
C PHE A 67 13.59 2.84 7.20
N PRO A 68 14.78 2.77 7.83
CA PRO A 68 15.90 1.98 7.31
C PRO A 68 15.71 0.49 7.62
N MET A 69 14.97 -0.21 6.75
CA MET A 69 14.81 -1.66 6.80
C MET A 69 16.06 -2.35 6.22
N LYS A 70 16.92 -2.92 7.08
CA LYS A 70 18.25 -3.41 6.67
C LYS A 70 18.32 -4.91 6.36
N SER A 71 17.36 -5.72 6.83
CA SER A 71 17.39 -7.18 6.65
C SER A 71 16.00 -7.83 6.69
N GLY A 72 15.94 -9.11 6.33
CA GLY A 72 14.73 -9.94 6.46
C GLY A 72 13.63 -9.66 5.43
N ILE A 73 12.40 -9.99 5.80
CA ILE A 73 11.20 -9.83 4.94
C ILE A 73 10.95 -8.36 4.63
N TRP A 74 11.09 -7.48 5.63
CA TRP A 74 10.87 -6.04 5.47
C TRP A 74 11.82 -5.40 4.45
N ASN A 75 13.09 -5.77 4.44
CA ASN A 75 14.02 -5.30 3.41
C ASN A 75 13.66 -5.83 2.01
N ARG A 76 13.16 -7.07 1.89
CA ARG A 76 12.69 -7.60 0.61
C ARG A 76 11.48 -6.85 0.08
N LEU A 77 10.49 -6.56 0.94
CA LEU A 77 9.33 -5.74 0.59
C LEU A 77 9.74 -4.32 0.19
N LYS A 78 10.66 -3.72 0.94
CA LYS A 78 11.24 -2.42 0.60
C LYS A 78 11.91 -2.43 -0.77
N GLN A 79 12.76 -3.41 -1.05
CA GLN A 79 13.41 -3.53 -2.37
C GLN A 79 12.40 -3.75 -3.49
N HIS A 80 11.40 -4.59 -3.28
CA HIS A 80 10.32 -4.83 -4.25
C HIS A 80 9.57 -3.53 -4.57
N HIS A 81 9.12 -2.82 -3.55
CA HIS A 81 8.35 -1.59 -3.72
C HIS A 81 9.18 -0.41 -4.27
N LEU A 82 10.46 -0.28 -3.87
CA LEU A 82 11.33 0.74 -4.45
C LEU A 82 11.64 0.45 -5.93
N ARG A 83 11.71 -0.81 -6.35
CA ARG A 83 11.85 -1.16 -7.78
C ARG A 83 10.62 -0.77 -8.59
N HIS A 84 9.42 -0.90 -8.03
CA HIS A 84 8.21 -0.38 -8.66
C HIS A 84 8.33 1.13 -8.94
N HIS A 85 8.75 1.93 -7.95
CA HIS A 85 8.88 3.38 -8.16
C HIS A 85 10.04 3.81 -9.06
N TYR A 86 11.18 3.11 -9.02
CA TYR A 86 12.41 3.60 -9.67
C TYR A 86 12.81 2.86 -10.93
N LEU A 87 12.34 1.64 -11.13
CA LEU A 87 12.76 0.81 -12.25
C LEU A 87 11.69 0.76 -13.36
N ASP A 88 10.42 0.60 -12.98
CA ASP A 88 9.25 0.50 -13.87
C ASP A 88 7.95 0.38 -13.02
N ASP A 89 7.05 1.32 -13.22
CA ASP A 89 5.82 1.50 -12.46
C ASP A 89 4.64 0.69 -13.02
N HIS A 90 4.88 -0.11 -14.07
CA HIS A 90 3.90 -1.02 -14.67
C HIS A 90 4.03 -2.46 -14.16
N ALA A 91 4.89 -2.72 -13.16
CA ALA A 91 5.04 -4.03 -12.52
C ALA A 91 5.36 -3.91 -11.03
N GLY A 92 5.05 -4.96 -10.25
CA GLY A 92 5.33 -5.02 -8.81
C GLY A 92 4.42 -4.13 -7.97
N TYR A 93 3.10 -4.24 -8.16
CA TYR A 93 2.11 -3.39 -7.48
C TYR A 93 1.93 -3.73 -5.99
N GLY A 94 2.29 -4.93 -5.57
CA GLY A 94 2.12 -5.39 -4.19
C GLY A 94 3.06 -4.68 -3.21
N VAL A 95 2.51 -3.94 -2.24
CA VAL A 95 3.31 -3.24 -1.20
C VAL A 95 3.49 -4.08 0.05
N SER A 96 2.40 -4.60 0.62
CA SER A 96 2.41 -5.43 1.84
C SER A 96 2.85 -6.86 1.56
N SER A 97 2.60 -7.36 0.34
CA SER A 97 3.09 -8.65 -0.14
C SER A 97 3.08 -8.70 -1.67
N PRO A 98 3.99 -9.47 -2.31
CA PRO A 98 3.96 -9.70 -3.75
C PRO A 98 2.96 -10.78 -4.17
N PHE A 99 2.11 -11.28 -3.26
CA PHE A 99 1.22 -12.41 -3.54
C PHE A 99 0.34 -12.17 -4.77
N TRP A 100 -0.34 -11.02 -4.82
CA TRP A 100 -1.19 -10.67 -5.94
C TRP A 100 -0.40 -10.40 -7.23
N ASP A 101 0.87 -9.98 -7.12
CA ASP A 101 1.73 -9.84 -8.30
C ASP A 101 2.00 -11.18 -8.97
N TYR A 102 2.11 -12.27 -8.22
CA TYR A 102 2.24 -13.61 -8.80
C TYR A 102 0.93 -14.12 -9.40
N VAL A 103 -0.20 -13.87 -8.73
CA VAL A 103 -1.53 -14.30 -9.20
C VAL A 103 -1.86 -13.63 -10.54
N PHE A 104 -1.64 -12.32 -10.64
CA PHE A 104 -1.93 -11.53 -11.85
C PHE A 104 -0.75 -11.43 -12.82
N ARG A 105 0.38 -12.10 -12.52
CA ARG A 105 1.60 -12.09 -13.34
C ARG A 105 2.15 -10.68 -13.61
N THR A 106 1.99 -9.80 -12.65
CA THR A 106 2.61 -8.46 -12.60
C THR A 106 3.91 -8.47 -11.82
N ASN A 107 4.37 -9.65 -11.36
CA ASN A 107 5.69 -9.82 -10.83
C ASN A 107 6.72 -9.69 -11.95
N ARG A 108 7.80 -8.94 -11.70
CA ARG A 108 8.92 -8.92 -12.62
C ARG A 108 9.62 -10.28 -12.64
N ARG A 109 10.06 -10.68 -13.83
CA ARG A 109 11.00 -11.78 -14.03
C ARG A 109 12.42 -11.32 -13.73
#